data_AF-A0A1D3IEW2-F1
#
_entry.id   AF-A0A1D3IEW2-F1
#
_cell.length_a   1.000
_cell.length_b   1.000
_cell.length_c   1.000
_cell.angle_alpha   90.00
_cell.angle_beta   90.00
_cell.angle_gamma   90.00
#
_symmetry.space_group_name_H-M   'P 1'
#
loop_
_entity.id
_entity.type
_entity.pdbx_description
1 polymer ?
#
loop_
_entity_poly.entity_id
_entity_poly.type
_entity_poly.pdbx_seq_one_letter_code
_entity_poly.pdbx_strand_id
1 'polypeptide(L)'
;MIRTGSIRLGQSVSDGTQLDWSWNESAETASAAVSAQEVDPLTEYQVYKQFGYQGKAAESLAAYLDGIPDGEAKPENLIRELIDINLEVGDVDVLADNLQKYGRLIPFELLAKYIEQALQRDSNHLRIRVLAEEGLG
;
A
#
# COMPACT_ATOMS: atom_id res chain seq x y z
N MET A 1 24.84 32.81 60.68
CA MET A 1 24.05 32.58 61.91
C MET A 1 22.70 32.04 61.50
N ILE A 2 22.36 30.79 61.87
CA ILE A 2 21.09 30.12 61.55
C ILE A 2 20.18 30.21 62.77
N ARG A 3 18.87 30.46 62.57
CA ARG A 3 17.80 29.96 63.46
C ARG A 3 16.56 29.57 62.66
N THR A 4 16.19 28.30 62.86
CA THR A 4 14.91 27.59 62.70
C THR A 4 13.70 28.42 63.19
N GLY A 5 12.45 28.24 62.77
CA GLY A 5 11.75 27.31 61.87
C GLY A 5 10.23 27.46 62.14
N SER A 6 9.36 26.97 61.24
CA SER A 6 8.04 26.39 61.55
C SER A 6 7.26 26.10 60.27
N ILE A 7 6.97 24.81 60.07
CA ILE A 7 6.10 24.28 59.02
C ILE A 7 4.66 24.49 59.47
N ARG A 8 3.79 24.99 58.58
CA ARG A 8 2.36 24.71 58.62
C ARG A 8 1.92 24.19 57.26
N LEU A 9 1.56 22.91 57.25
CA LEU A 9 0.81 22.22 56.22
C LEU A 9 -0.64 22.71 56.28
N GLY A 10 -1.10 23.41 55.24
CA GLY A 10 -2.50 23.47 54.81
C GLY A 10 -2.47 23.16 53.32
N GLN A 11 -2.88 21.98 52.87
CA GLN A 11 -4.28 21.64 52.57
C GLN A 11 -4.97 22.70 51.70
N SER A 12 -4.70 22.65 50.39
CA SER A 12 -5.67 22.14 49.40
C SER A 12 -5.12 22.40 47.99
N VAL A 13 -4.90 21.31 47.25
CA VAL A 13 -4.62 21.36 45.81
C VAL A 13 -5.92 21.75 45.12
N SER A 14 -5.93 22.90 44.46
CA SER A 14 -6.91 23.29 43.46
C SER A 14 -6.28 24.37 42.60
N ASP A 15 -5.69 23.96 41.49
CA ASP A 15 -5.98 24.65 40.24
C ASP A 15 -5.90 23.62 39.11
N GLY A 16 -7.09 23.12 38.76
CA GLY A 16 -7.28 22.15 37.72
C GLY A 16 -7.30 22.84 36.36
N THR A 17 -6.45 22.38 35.48
CA THR A 17 -6.77 22.33 34.04
C THR A 17 -6.36 20.95 33.55
N GLN A 18 -7.04 19.94 34.10
CA GLN A 18 -7.19 18.66 33.44
C GLN A 18 -7.92 18.94 32.12
N LEU A 19 -7.26 18.65 30.99
CA LEU A 19 -7.90 18.62 29.68
C LEU A 19 -9.05 17.61 29.74
N ASP A 20 -10.25 18.12 30.05
CA ASP A 20 -11.48 17.37 30.00
C ASP A 20 -12.06 17.57 28.60
N TRP A 21 -11.97 16.52 27.78
CA TRP A 21 -12.60 16.48 26.47
C TRP A 21 -14.12 16.43 26.66
N SER A 22 -14.72 17.61 26.83
CA SER A 22 -16.17 17.79 26.95
C SER A 22 -16.82 17.75 25.58
N TRP A 23 -17.47 16.62 25.26
CA TRP A 23 -18.41 16.53 24.15
C TRP A 23 -19.73 17.15 24.60
N ASN A 24 -19.83 18.48 24.47
CA ASN A 24 -21.04 19.23 24.80
C ASN A 24 -22.14 18.94 23.76
N GLU A 25 -23.15 18.19 24.18
CA GLU A 25 -24.41 17.96 23.47
C GLU A 25 -25.31 19.21 23.61
N SER A 26 -25.86 19.66 22.47
CA SER A 26 -26.92 20.68 22.31
C SER A 26 -26.50 22.14 22.12
N ALA A 27 -26.12 22.46 20.88
CA ALA A 27 -26.62 23.64 20.16
C ALA A 27 -26.25 23.47 18.67
N GLU A 28 -27.20 23.03 17.84
CA GLU A 28 -27.19 23.13 16.36
C GLU A 28 -25.79 23.02 15.75
N THR A 29 -25.06 21.95 16.08
CA THR A 29 -23.73 21.72 15.53
C THR A 29 -23.92 21.32 14.09
N ALA A 30 -23.66 22.24 13.16
CA ALA A 30 -23.23 21.84 11.83
C ALA A 30 -21.95 21.02 12.02
N SER A 31 -22.12 19.70 12.20
CA SER A 31 -21.05 18.73 12.08
C SER A 31 -20.47 18.97 10.70
N ALA A 32 -19.37 19.72 10.64
CA ALA A 32 -18.64 19.89 9.40
C ALA A 32 -18.20 18.49 9.00
N ALA A 33 -18.92 17.90 8.05
CA ALA A 33 -18.58 16.60 7.50
C ALA A 33 -17.19 16.74 6.88
N VAL A 34 -16.20 16.12 7.52
CA VAL A 34 -14.87 15.98 6.94
C VAL A 34 -15.01 14.91 5.86
N SER A 35 -15.19 15.35 4.62
CA SER A 35 -15.16 14.45 3.47
C SER A 35 -13.74 13.90 3.34
N ALA A 36 -13.55 12.64 3.71
CA ALA A 36 -12.35 11.90 3.35
C ALA A 36 -12.40 11.65 1.83
N GLN A 37 -11.48 12.26 1.09
CA GLN A 37 -11.30 11.92 -0.31
C GLN A 37 -10.42 10.68 -0.39
N GLU A 38 -10.90 9.66 -1.10
CA GLU A 38 -10.10 8.47 -1.41
C GLU A 38 -8.86 8.89 -2.21
N VAL A 39 -7.70 8.37 -1.81
CA VAL A 39 -6.43 8.68 -2.48
C VAL A 39 -6.35 7.84 -3.74
N ASP A 40 -5.89 8.45 -4.84
CA ASP A 40 -5.68 7.72 -6.09
C ASP A 40 -4.64 6.59 -5.91
N PRO A 41 -4.89 5.36 -6.40
CA PRO A 41 -4.00 4.22 -6.18
C PRO A 41 -2.56 4.41 -6.71
N LEU A 42 -2.35 5.21 -7.76
CA LEU A 42 -0.99 5.52 -8.24
C LEU A 42 -0.23 6.36 -7.21
N THR A 43 -0.92 7.26 -6.51
CA THR A 43 -0.34 8.05 -5.42
C THR A 43 0.02 7.14 -4.24
N GLU A 44 -0.85 6.22 -3.86
CA GLU A 44 -0.56 5.24 -2.79
C GLU A 44 0.66 4.38 -3.13
N TYR A 45 0.73 3.84 -4.36
CA TYR A 45 1.87 3.09 -4.86
C TYR A 45 3.19 3.85 -4.65
N GLN A 46 3.22 5.13 -5.05
CA GLN A 46 4.43 5.96 -4.93
C GLN A 46 4.86 6.13 -3.49
N VAL A 47 3.91 6.36 -2.58
CA VAL A 47 4.19 6.47 -1.14
C VAL A 47 4.70 5.14 -0.60
N TYR A 48 4.01 4.03 -0.85
CA TYR A 48 4.44 2.72 -0.37
C TYR A 48 5.84 2.35 -0.85
N LYS A 49 6.16 2.66 -2.12
CA LYS A 49 7.49 2.44 -2.67
C LYS A 49 8.56 3.27 -1.97
N GLN A 50 8.31 4.55 -1.68
CA GLN A 50 9.26 5.42 -0.96
C GLN A 50 9.60 4.91 0.44
N PHE A 51 8.64 4.26 1.11
CA PHE A 51 8.83 3.69 2.43
C PHE A 51 9.26 2.21 2.42
N GLY A 52 9.45 1.60 1.24
CA GLY A 52 9.90 0.22 1.11
C GLY A 52 8.81 -0.84 1.33
N TYR A 53 7.54 -0.47 1.33
CA TYR A 53 6.41 -1.40 1.47
C TYR A 53 6.06 -2.04 0.12
N GLN A 54 6.96 -2.87 -0.41
CA GLN A 54 6.86 -3.42 -1.78
C GLN A 54 5.56 -4.17 -2.06
N GLY A 55 5.06 -4.99 -1.13
CA GLY A 55 3.78 -5.70 -1.30
C GLY A 55 2.60 -4.73 -1.45
N LYS A 56 2.55 -3.67 -0.63
CA LYS A 56 1.52 -2.64 -0.73
C LYS A 56 1.67 -1.77 -1.97
N ALA A 57 2.90 -1.50 -2.38
CA ALA A 57 3.17 -0.81 -3.64
C ALA A 57 2.64 -1.62 -4.83
N ALA A 58 2.87 -2.94 -4.85
CA ALA A 58 2.32 -3.83 -5.87
C ALA A 58 0.78 -3.86 -5.85
N GLU A 59 0.16 -4.00 -4.69
CA GLU A 59 -1.31 -3.98 -4.53
C GLU A 59 -1.92 -2.69 -5.11
N SER A 60 -1.40 -1.52 -4.71
CA SER A 60 -1.91 -0.23 -5.20
C SER A 60 -1.63 -0.01 -6.69
N LEU A 61 -0.49 -0.48 -7.21
CA LEU A 61 -0.17 -0.36 -8.64
C LEU A 61 -1.04 -1.27 -9.51
N ALA A 62 -1.33 -2.48 -9.05
CA ALA A 62 -2.29 -3.37 -9.70
C ALA A 62 -3.70 -2.75 -9.69
N ALA A 63 -4.13 -2.18 -8.57
CA ALA A 63 -5.40 -1.48 -8.47
C ALA A 63 -5.50 -0.28 -9.43
N TYR A 64 -4.41 0.49 -9.58
CA TYR A 64 -4.34 1.57 -10.58
C TYR A 64 -4.52 1.03 -12.01
N LEU A 65 -3.77 -0.02 -12.38
CA LEU A 65 -3.86 -0.63 -13.70
C LEU A 65 -5.26 -1.21 -13.96
N ASP A 66 -5.92 -1.75 -12.94
CA ASP A 66 -7.28 -2.27 -13.01
C ASP A 66 -8.35 -1.18 -13.15
N GLY A 67 -8.07 0.02 -12.63
CA GLY A 67 -8.93 1.18 -12.82
C GLY A 67 -8.94 1.71 -14.25
N ILE A 68 -7.98 1.32 -15.10
CA ILE A 68 -7.93 1.74 -16.51
C ILE A 68 -8.98 0.95 -17.30
N PRO A 69 -9.96 1.63 -17.94
CA PRO A 69 -11.04 0.99 -18.67
C PRO A 69 -10.54 -0.01 -19.72
N ASP A 70 -11.33 -1.07 -19.93
CA ASP A 70 -11.08 -2.01 -21.01
C ASP A 70 -11.21 -1.29 -22.37
N GLY A 71 -10.17 -1.41 -23.20
CA GLY A 71 -10.05 -0.70 -24.47
C GLY A 71 -9.09 0.49 -24.43
N GLU A 72 -8.73 0.97 -23.24
CA GLU A 72 -7.64 1.93 -23.07
C GLU A 72 -6.29 1.22 -22.93
N ALA A 73 -5.26 1.84 -23.51
CA ALA A 73 -3.91 1.29 -23.48
C ALA A 73 -3.34 1.41 -22.06
N LYS A 74 -3.17 0.26 -21.38
CA LYS A 74 -2.49 0.20 -20.10
C LYS A 74 -1.00 0.50 -20.29
N PRO A 75 -0.39 1.37 -19.47
CA PRO A 75 0.99 1.82 -19.65
C PRO A 75 2.00 0.69 -19.40
N GLU A 76 2.73 0.28 -20.44
CA GLU A 76 3.72 -0.81 -20.39
C GLU A 76 4.76 -0.63 -19.27
N ASN A 77 5.23 0.60 -19.06
CA ASN A 77 6.24 0.89 -18.04
C ASN A 77 5.73 0.60 -16.62
N LEU A 78 4.44 0.78 -16.35
CA LEU A 78 3.84 0.46 -15.04
C LEU A 78 3.53 -1.03 -14.90
N ILE A 79 3.17 -1.69 -15.99
CA ILE A 79 3.03 -3.16 -15.99
C ILE A 79 4.37 -3.82 -15.69
N ARG A 80 5.43 -3.35 -16.34
CA ARG A 80 6.80 -3.83 -16.09
C ARG A 80 7.20 -3.65 -14.63
N GLU A 81 6.99 -2.44 -14.12
CA GLU A 81 7.26 -2.09 -12.74
C GLU A 81 6.49 -3.00 -11.75
N LEU A 82 5.21 -3.27 -12.00
CA LEU A 82 4.42 -4.18 -11.17
C LEU A 82 5.04 -5.59 -11.13
N ILE A 83 5.43 -6.12 -12.30
CA ILE A 83 6.02 -7.45 -12.41
C ILE A 83 7.40 -7.50 -11.71
N ASP A 84 8.21 -6.46 -11.87
CA ASP A 84 9.51 -6.33 -11.19
C ASP A 84 9.32 -6.33 -9.66
N ILE A 85 8.37 -5.54 -9.14
CA ILE A 85 8.05 -5.53 -7.70
C ILE A 85 7.56 -6.89 -7.22
N ASN A 86 6.71 -7.59 -7.99
CA ASN A 86 6.23 -8.93 -7.64
C ASN A 86 7.38 -9.94 -7.54
N LEU A 87 8.36 -9.87 -8.45
CA LEU A 87 9.56 -10.70 -8.39
C LEU A 87 10.43 -10.40 -7.16
N GLU A 88 10.50 -9.13 -6.75
CA GLU A 88 11.19 -8.72 -5.52
C GLU A 88 10.48 -9.21 -4.26
N VAL A 89 9.14 -9.09 -4.21
CA VAL A 89 8.31 -9.58 -3.11
C VAL A 89 8.40 -11.11 -2.99
N GLY A 90 8.48 -11.82 -4.11
CA GLY A 90 8.71 -13.27 -4.16
C GLY A 90 7.47 -14.13 -3.95
N ASP A 91 6.27 -13.52 -3.96
CA ASP A 91 5.00 -14.25 -3.98
C ASP A 91 4.69 -14.68 -5.43
N VAL A 92 4.96 -15.96 -5.72
CA VAL A 92 4.84 -16.51 -7.08
C VAL A 92 3.38 -16.64 -7.52
N ASP A 93 2.43 -16.82 -6.59
CA ASP A 93 1.00 -16.87 -6.91
C ASP A 93 0.53 -15.51 -7.43
N VAL A 94 0.85 -14.43 -6.72
CA VAL A 94 0.52 -13.05 -7.14
C VAL A 94 1.23 -12.66 -8.43
N LEU A 95 2.50 -13.06 -8.59
CA LEU A 95 3.23 -12.86 -9.83
C LEU A 95 2.56 -13.57 -11.01
N ALA A 96 2.09 -14.81 -10.82
CA ALA A 96 1.39 -15.57 -11.85
C ALA A 96 0.09 -14.89 -12.27
N ASP A 97 -0.67 -14.35 -11.30
CA ASP A 97 -1.90 -13.60 -11.56
C ASP A 97 -1.65 -12.36 -12.42
N ASN A 98 -0.64 -11.57 -12.05
CA ASN A 98 -0.31 -10.35 -12.78
C ASN A 98 0.30 -10.64 -14.15
N LEU A 99 1.09 -11.71 -14.31
CA LEU A 99 1.59 -12.16 -15.62
C LEU A 99 0.46 -12.65 -16.52
N GLN A 100 -0.51 -13.41 -15.99
CA GLN A 100 -1.67 -13.85 -16.77
C GLN A 100 -2.50 -12.65 -17.23
N LYS A 101 -2.67 -11.65 -16.38
CA LYS A 101 -3.51 -10.48 -16.64
C LYS A 101 -2.87 -9.48 -17.61
N TYR A 102 -1.60 -9.15 -17.40
CA TYR A 102 -0.94 -8.07 -18.14
C TYR A 102 0.20 -8.53 -19.05
N GLY A 103 0.66 -9.78 -18.95
CA GLY A 103 1.85 -10.26 -19.67
C GLY A 103 1.73 -10.19 -21.19
N ARG A 104 0.51 -10.24 -21.76
CA ARG A 104 0.27 -10.07 -23.21
C ARG A 104 0.37 -8.61 -23.68
N LEU A 105 0.44 -7.66 -22.76
CA LEU A 105 0.53 -6.23 -23.05
C LEU A 105 1.97 -5.70 -23.09
N ILE A 106 2.95 -6.56 -22.78
CA ILE A 106 4.38 -6.24 -22.83
C ILE A 106 5.04 -6.98 -24.00
N PRO A 107 6.23 -6.55 -24.47
CA PRO A 107 6.95 -7.24 -25.53
C PRO A 107 7.23 -8.71 -25.17
N PHE A 108 7.13 -9.59 -26.16
CA PHE A 108 7.33 -11.03 -26.00
C PHE A 108 8.65 -11.39 -25.28
N GLU A 109 9.76 -10.76 -25.67
CA GLU A 109 11.07 -10.99 -25.06
C GLU A 109 11.10 -10.69 -23.57
N LEU A 110 10.30 -9.72 -23.13
CA LEU A 110 10.20 -9.34 -21.72
C LEU A 110 9.30 -10.33 -20.96
N LEU A 111 8.17 -10.74 -21.57
CA LEU A 111 7.32 -11.80 -21.03
C LEU A 111 8.11 -13.10 -20.82
N ALA A 112 8.90 -13.52 -21.81
CA ALA A 112 9.72 -14.72 -21.73
C ALA A 112 10.71 -14.67 -20.56
N LYS A 113 11.38 -13.53 -20.39
CA LYS A 113 12.30 -13.31 -19.26
C LYS A 113 11.59 -13.38 -17.90
N TYR A 114 10.38 -12.85 -17.79
CA TYR A 114 9.64 -12.91 -16.53
C TYR A 114 9.13 -14.30 -16.20
N ILE A 115 8.65 -15.03 -17.20
CA ILE A 115 8.27 -16.43 -17.03
C ILE A 115 9.49 -17.26 -16.60
N GLU A 116 10.65 -17.05 -17.21
CA GLU A 116 11.90 -17.73 -16.82
C GLU A 116 12.26 -17.42 -15.36
N GLN A 117 12.25 -16.14 -14.97
CA GLN A 117 12.55 -15.74 -13.59
C GLN A 117 11.54 -16.31 -12.59
N ALA A 118 10.26 -16.36 -12.94
CA ALA A 118 9.23 -16.98 -12.10
C ALA A 118 9.49 -18.50 -11.92
N LEU A 119 9.87 -19.21 -12.98
CA LEU A 119 10.24 -20.64 -12.92
C LEU A 119 11.55 -20.88 -12.14
N GLN A 120 12.49 -19.94 -12.16
CA GLN A 120 13.68 -20.01 -11.33
C GLN A 120 13.35 -19.88 -9.83
N ARG A 121 12.27 -19.16 -9.47
CA ARG A 121 11.78 -19.04 -8.10
C ARG A 121 11.00 -20.29 -7.66
N ASP A 122 10.09 -20.76 -8.50
CA ASP A 122 9.36 -22.01 -8.30
C ASP A 122 9.15 -22.74 -9.63
N SER A 123 9.99 -23.76 -9.86
CA SER A 123 9.97 -24.54 -11.10
C SER A 123 8.73 -25.43 -11.24
N ASN A 124 8.00 -25.67 -10.14
CA ASN A 124 6.82 -26.54 -10.12
C ASN A 124 5.51 -25.76 -10.10
N HIS A 125 5.56 -24.42 -10.13
CA HIS A 125 4.37 -23.58 -10.11
C HIS A 125 3.53 -23.79 -11.39
N LEU A 126 2.42 -24.53 -11.25
CA LEU A 126 1.61 -24.98 -12.39
C LEU A 126 1.15 -23.83 -13.28
N ARG A 127 0.70 -22.72 -12.69
CA ARG A 127 0.19 -21.57 -13.47
C ARG A 127 1.30 -20.90 -14.29
N ILE A 128 2.52 -20.82 -13.78
CA ILE A 128 3.66 -20.25 -14.52
C ILE A 128 4.05 -21.17 -15.68
N ARG A 129 4.04 -22.50 -15.45
CA ARG A 129 4.32 -23.49 -16.50
C ARG A 129 3.29 -23.43 -17.63
N VAL A 130 2.00 -23.31 -17.30
CA VAL A 130 0.94 -23.11 -18.29
C VAL A 130 1.16 -21.81 -19.06
N LEU A 131 1.49 -20.70 -18.38
CA LEU A 131 1.82 -19.44 -19.05
C LEU A 131 3.04 -19.57 -19.98
N ALA A 132 4.04 -20.38 -19.62
CA ALA A 132 5.18 -20.66 -20.50
C ALA A 132 4.74 -21.42 -21.76
N GLU A 133 3.89 -22.44 -21.62
CA GLU A 133 3.36 -23.22 -22.74
C GLU A 133 2.45 -22.38 -23.65
N GLU A 134 1.59 -21.53 -23.09
CA GLU A 134 0.69 -20.67 -23.87
C GLU A 134 1.40 -19.46 -24.50
N GLY A 135 2.41 -18.94 -23.80
CA GLY A 135 3.07 -17.69 -24.13
C GLY A 135 4.33 -17.85 -24.97
N LEU A 136 5.04 -18.98 -24.86
CA LEU A 136 6.33 -19.24 -25.50
C LEU A 136 6.33 -20.49 -26.41
N GLY A 137 5.27 -21.30 -26.35
CA GLY A 137 5.11 -22.53 -27.13
C GLY A 137 4.68 -22.34 -28.58
#